data_AF-A0AAN7TZU0-F1
#
_entry.id   AF-A0AAN7TZU0-F1
#
_cell.length_a   1.000
_cell.length_b   1.000
_cell.length_c   1.000
_cell.angle_alpha   90.00
_cell.angle_beta   90.00
_cell.angle_gamma   90.00
#
_symmetry.space_group_name_H-M   'P 1'
#
loop_
_entity.id
_entity.type
_entity.pdbx_description
1 polymer ?
#
loop_
_entity_poly.entity_id
_entity_poly.type
_entity_poly.pdbx_seq_one_letter_code
_entity_poly.pdbx_strand_id
1 'polypeptide(L)'
;MEIPSKVIVFFFLVLTTILSIITLIFSFTQVNDITNGKYYKGGCDSGPVPYRAISTVNGKEIAYFQCGWSLTRSFVRCLLQFLIVITIVILFILYAKKKKSQFLILLVFLLLLGFAEFYSFGADASALKGSYDFCNNDSTLSIPGKECQFGRYYGTLAFNIATTISVCFVSIFTFIKRNKLFDDHNAHHQQFDKEIKGYANPSTRLSKGNEAYSSI
;
A
#
# COMPACT_ATOMS: atom_id res chain seq x y z
N MET A 1 26.92 -4.74 -9.79
CA MET A 1 26.05 -5.80 -9.27
C MET A 1 24.62 -5.35 -9.49
N GLU A 2 23.91 -5.90 -10.48
CA GLU A 2 22.51 -5.51 -10.75
C GLU A 2 21.59 -6.13 -9.71
N ILE A 3 20.78 -5.31 -9.03
CA ILE A 3 19.80 -5.80 -8.05
C ILE A 3 18.66 -6.49 -8.82
N PRO A 4 18.28 -7.73 -8.47
CA PRO A 4 17.23 -8.44 -9.17
C PRO A 4 15.88 -7.72 -9.03
N SER A 5 15.14 -7.57 -10.14
CA SER A 5 13.87 -6.83 -10.16
C SER A 5 12.83 -7.38 -9.17
N LYS A 6 12.87 -8.68 -8.87
CA LYS A 6 12.04 -9.33 -7.85
C LYS A 6 12.26 -8.72 -6.47
N VAL A 7 13.52 -8.53 -6.06
CA VAL A 7 13.89 -7.96 -4.75
C VAL A 7 13.38 -6.53 -4.63
N ILE A 8 13.51 -5.73 -5.70
CA ILE A 8 13.02 -4.35 -5.74
C ILE A 8 11.51 -4.32 -5.54
N VAL A 9 10.74 -5.11 -6.30
CA VAL A 9 9.27 -5.16 -6.17
C VAL A 9 8.85 -5.56 -4.75
N PHE A 10 9.46 -6.59 -4.18
CA PHE A 10 9.13 -7.02 -2.82
C PHE A 10 9.48 -5.99 -1.75
N PHE A 11 10.63 -5.35 -1.89
CA PHE A 11 11.02 -4.26 -1.00
C PHE A 11 9.97 -3.15 -1.00
N PHE A 12 9.53 -2.69 -2.18
CA PHE A 12 8.51 -1.64 -2.28
C PHE A 12 7.14 -2.09 -1.79
N LEU A 13 6.72 -3.35 -1.98
CA LEU A 13 5.46 -3.87 -1.43
C LEU A 13 5.50 -3.91 0.11
N VAL A 14 6.62 -4.31 0.71
CA VAL A 14 6.81 -4.30 2.16
C VAL A 14 6.84 -2.87 2.69
N LEU A 15 7.60 -1.98 2.05
CA LEU A 15 7.66 -0.56 2.41
C LEU A 15 6.27 0.08 2.35
N THR A 16 5.51 -0.18 1.29
CA THR A 16 4.13 0.32 1.14
C THR A 16 3.25 -0.17 2.28
N THR A 17 3.32 -1.45 2.63
CA THR A 17 2.58 -2.02 3.77
C THR A 17 2.93 -1.29 5.09
N ILE A 18 4.21 -1.03 5.34
CA ILE A 18 4.66 -0.31 6.55
C ILE A 18 4.10 1.11 6.57
N LEU A 19 4.19 1.84 5.44
CA LEU A 19 3.65 3.19 5.33
C LEU A 19 2.12 3.21 5.52
N SER A 20 1.41 2.23 4.96
CA SER A 20 -0.04 2.07 5.16
C SER A 20 -0.40 1.85 6.63
N ILE A 21 0.34 0.98 7.33
CA ILE A 21 0.13 0.71 8.77
C ILE A 21 0.39 1.97 9.60
N ILE A 22 1.47 2.71 9.31
CA ILE A 22 1.76 3.97 9.99
C ILE A 22 0.60 4.95 9.75
N THR A 23 0.15 5.11 8.50
CA THR A 23 -0.97 5.98 8.16
C THR A 23 -2.25 5.58 8.89
N LEU A 24 -2.53 4.28 9.06
CA LEU A 24 -3.65 3.78 9.86
C LEU A 24 -3.54 4.19 11.33
N ILE A 25 -2.38 3.98 11.97
CA ILE A 25 -2.15 4.34 13.38
C ILE A 25 -2.40 5.84 13.59
N PHE A 26 -1.83 6.68 12.72
CA PHE A 26 -2.03 8.12 12.76
C PHE A 26 -3.51 8.51 12.50
N SER A 27 -4.18 7.79 11.60
CA SER A 27 -5.59 8.04 11.31
C SER A 27 -6.49 7.75 12.51
N PHE A 28 -6.28 6.64 13.22
CA PHE A 28 -7.09 6.27 14.39
C PHE A 28 -6.82 7.14 15.61
N THR A 29 -5.57 7.54 15.83
CA THR A 29 -5.19 8.36 17.00
C THR A 29 -5.67 9.81 16.90
N GLN A 30 -6.07 10.27 15.71
CA GLN A 30 -6.46 11.66 15.42
C GLN A 30 -7.96 11.86 15.19
N VAL A 31 -8.80 10.84 15.42
CA VAL A 31 -10.27 10.95 15.26
C VAL A 31 -10.94 11.60 16.46
N ASN A 32 -10.30 11.57 17.63
CA ASN A 32 -10.93 12.01 18.87
C ASN A 32 -10.68 13.49 19.15
N ASP A 33 -11.77 14.21 19.40
CA ASP A 33 -11.72 15.57 19.92
C ASP A 33 -11.36 15.54 21.40
N ILE A 34 -10.35 16.32 21.81
CA ILE A 34 -9.87 16.36 23.19
C ILE A 34 -9.81 17.81 23.66
N THR A 35 -10.29 18.08 24.88
CA THR A 35 -10.19 19.39 25.52
C THR A 35 -9.76 19.23 26.97
N ASN A 36 -8.76 19.99 27.41
CA ASN A 36 -8.35 20.03 28.82
C ASN A 36 -8.68 21.40 29.47
N GLY A 37 -9.38 22.30 28.75
CA GLY A 37 -9.82 23.61 29.22
C GLY A 37 -11.35 23.70 29.39
N LYS A 38 -11.85 24.83 29.91
CA LYS A 38 -13.29 25.13 29.94
C LYS A 38 -13.82 25.16 28.50
N TYR A 39 -14.64 24.18 28.16
CA TYR A 39 -15.29 24.02 26.87
C TYR A 39 -16.10 25.29 26.54
N TYR A 40 -15.72 26.03 25.49
CA TYR A 40 -16.69 26.86 24.79
C TYR A 40 -17.40 25.93 23.79
N LYS A 41 -18.66 25.60 24.08
CA LYS A 41 -19.50 24.73 23.26
C LYS A 41 -19.49 25.21 21.79
N GLY A 42 -19.18 24.33 20.84
CA GLY A 42 -19.23 24.62 19.39
C GLY A 42 -17.90 24.92 18.69
N GLY A 43 -16.75 24.84 19.37
CA GLY A 43 -15.44 25.15 18.75
C GLY A 43 -15.15 24.32 17.48
N CYS A 44 -15.17 22.99 17.57
CA CYS A 44 -14.89 22.10 16.42
C CYS A 44 -16.02 22.04 15.38
N ASP A 45 -17.23 22.52 15.72
CA ASP A 45 -18.38 22.58 14.80
C ASP A 45 -18.44 23.90 14.01
N SER A 46 -17.68 24.91 14.44
CA SER A 46 -17.75 26.28 13.92
C SER A 46 -16.83 26.57 12.73
N GLY A 47 -15.96 25.63 12.34
CA GLY A 47 -14.98 25.87 11.29
C GLY A 47 -14.32 24.61 10.72
N PRO A 48 -13.37 24.78 9.79
CA PRO A 48 -12.67 23.67 9.15
C PRO A 48 -11.78 22.93 10.14
N VAL A 49 -11.91 21.60 10.16
CA VAL A 49 -11.06 20.68 10.93
C VAL A 49 -10.09 19.93 10.00
N PRO A 50 -8.87 19.55 10.44
CA PRO A 50 -8.42 19.46 11.83
C PRO A 50 -7.51 20.61 12.30
N TYR A 51 -7.55 20.94 13.60
CA TYR A 51 -6.59 21.86 14.23
C TYR A 51 -6.45 21.59 15.73
N ARG A 52 -5.32 22.01 16.31
CA ARG A 52 -5.10 22.00 17.77
C ARG A 52 -4.70 23.39 18.23
N ALA A 53 -5.55 24.03 19.02
CA ALA A 53 -5.29 25.34 19.62
C ALA A 53 -4.85 25.15 21.08
N ILE A 54 -3.64 25.59 21.39
CA ILE A 54 -3.06 25.55 22.74
C ILE A 54 -2.76 26.96 23.24
N SER A 55 -2.54 27.12 24.54
CA SER A 55 -1.81 28.27 25.09
C SER A 55 -0.98 27.83 26.28
N THR A 56 0.07 28.59 26.54
CA THR A 56 0.99 28.34 27.64
C THR A 56 0.62 29.23 28.81
N VAL A 57 0.03 28.65 29.85
CA VAL A 57 -0.32 29.37 31.08
C VAL A 57 0.58 28.86 32.20
N ASN A 58 1.36 29.74 32.82
CA ASN A 58 2.32 29.41 33.88
C ASN A 58 3.31 28.28 33.48
N GLY A 59 3.79 28.30 32.24
CA GLY A 59 4.74 27.30 31.73
C GLY A 59 4.14 25.91 31.43
N LYS A 60 2.82 25.74 31.57
CA LYS A 60 2.11 24.51 31.19
C LYS A 60 1.29 24.73 29.92
N GLU A 61 1.43 23.82 28.97
CA GLU A 61 0.58 23.80 27.77
C GLU A 61 -0.85 23.38 28.15
N ILE A 62 -1.81 24.24 27.86
CA ILE A 62 -3.24 23.96 27.98
C ILE A 62 -3.83 23.90 26.57
N ALA A 63 -4.37 22.73 26.20
CA ALA A 63 -5.11 22.58 24.96
C ALA A 63 -6.56 23.08 25.17
N TYR A 64 -6.90 24.21 24.53
CA TYR A 64 -8.26 24.71 24.50
C TYR A 64 -9.14 23.83 23.62
N PHE A 65 -8.64 23.52 22.42
CA PHE A 65 -9.32 22.67 21.44
C PHE A 65 -8.32 21.76 20.76
N GLN A 66 -8.65 20.48 20.65
CA GLN A 66 -8.05 19.57 19.70
C GLN A 66 -9.19 19.01 18.86
N CYS A 67 -9.33 19.50 17.64
CA CYS A 67 -10.32 19.03 16.69
C CYS A 67 -9.67 18.02 15.75
N GLY A 68 -10.20 16.79 15.77
CA GLY A 68 -9.76 15.69 14.94
C GLY A 68 -10.11 15.89 13.47
N TRP A 69 -9.67 14.95 12.64
CA TRP A 69 -10.19 14.89 11.27
C TRP A 69 -11.68 14.56 11.30
N SER A 70 -12.46 15.12 10.36
CA SER A 70 -13.86 14.71 10.21
C SER A 70 -13.99 13.19 10.07
N LEU A 71 -14.99 12.59 10.72
CA LEU A 71 -15.18 11.13 10.73
C LEU A 71 -15.18 10.52 9.32
N THR A 72 -15.85 11.16 8.37
CA THR A 72 -15.93 10.71 6.98
C THR A 72 -14.56 10.63 6.30
N ARG A 73 -13.70 11.64 6.49
CA ARG A 73 -12.34 11.65 5.92
C ARG A 73 -11.44 10.59 6.55
N SER A 74 -11.46 10.48 7.88
CA SER A 74 -10.75 9.43 8.60
C SER A 74 -11.19 8.05 8.13
N PHE A 75 -12.50 7.83 7.97
CA PHE A 75 -13.04 6.57 7.50
C PHE A 75 -12.58 6.23 6.08
N VAL A 76 -12.66 7.18 5.14
CA VAL A 76 -12.18 6.98 3.76
C VAL A 76 -10.70 6.62 3.74
N ARG A 77 -9.88 7.36 4.48
CA ARG A 77 -8.43 7.07 4.61
C ARG A 77 -8.18 5.68 5.18
N CYS A 78 -8.84 5.33 6.29
CA CYS A 78 -8.69 4.00 6.89
C CYS A 78 -9.12 2.88 5.92
N LEU A 79 -10.27 3.05 5.25
CA LEU A 79 -10.78 2.08 4.29
C LEU A 79 -9.79 1.84 3.14
N LEU A 80 -9.25 2.91 2.54
CA LEU A 80 -8.27 2.80 1.47
C LEU A 80 -7.00 2.07 1.94
N GLN A 81 -6.48 2.42 3.13
CA GLN A 81 -5.30 1.76 3.67
C GLN A 81 -5.52 0.27 3.94
N PHE A 82 -6.69 -0.11 4.48
CA PHE A 82 -7.04 -1.52 4.65
C PHE A 82 -7.11 -2.27 3.32
N LEU A 83 -7.76 -1.68 2.31
CA LEU A 83 -7.85 -2.28 0.97
C LEU A 83 -6.46 -2.47 0.34
N ILE A 84 -5.55 -1.50 0.51
CA ILE A 84 -4.17 -1.61 0.04
C ILE A 84 -3.44 -2.76 0.73
N VAL A 85 -3.48 -2.83 2.06
CA VAL A 85 -2.81 -3.91 2.82
C VAL A 85 -3.35 -5.29 2.40
N ILE A 86 -4.68 -5.45 2.32
CA ILE A 86 -5.31 -6.70 1.89
C ILE A 86 -4.87 -7.05 0.46
N THR A 87 -4.88 -6.07 -0.45
CA THR A 87 -4.46 -6.26 -1.85
C THR A 87 -3.02 -6.72 -1.95
N ILE A 88 -2.10 -6.12 -1.17
CA ILE A 88 -0.70 -6.51 -1.13
C ILE A 88 -0.55 -7.95 -0.62
N VAL A 89 -1.24 -8.33 0.46
CA VAL A 89 -1.22 -9.70 0.98
C VAL A 89 -1.69 -10.70 -0.07
N ILE A 90 -2.78 -10.41 -0.79
CA ILE A 90 -3.27 -11.28 -1.87
C ILE A 90 -2.27 -11.33 -3.03
N LEU A 91 -1.61 -10.22 -3.39
CA LEU A 91 -0.55 -10.21 -4.41
C LEU A 91 0.60 -11.15 -4.03
N PHE A 92 1.03 -11.17 -2.77
CA PHE A 92 2.04 -12.14 -2.29
C PHE A 92 1.58 -13.59 -2.47
N ILE A 93 0.33 -13.90 -2.09
CA ILE A 93 -0.25 -15.25 -2.23
C ILE A 93 -0.31 -15.66 -3.71
N LEU A 94 -0.77 -14.76 -4.60
CA LEU A 94 -0.88 -15.02 -6.04
C LEU A 94 0.48 -15.19 -6.71
N TYR A 95 1.48 -14.42 -6.27
CA TYR A 95 2.86 -14.59 -6.71
C TYR A 95 3.39 -15.96 -6.32
N ALA A 96 3.23 -16.38 -5.06
CA ALA A 96 3.66 -17.69 -4.58
C ALA A 96 2.98 -18.84 -5.34
N LYS A 97 1.69 -18.68 -5.67
CA LYS A 97 0.93 -19.63 -6.50
C LYS A 97 1.21 -19.53 -8.01
N LYS A 98 2.13 -18.66 -8.44
CA LYS A 98 2.48 -18.37 -9.85
C LYS A 98 1.26 -18.04 -10.74
N LYS A 99 0.21 -17.44 -10.18
CA LYS A 99 -1.03 -17.09 -10.90
C LYS A 99 -0.91 -15.73 -11.60
N LYS A 100 -0.11 -15.68 -12.68
CA LYS A 100 0.27 -14.45 -13.41
C LYS A 100 -0.92 -13.57 -13.81
N SER A 101 -1.98 -14.14 -14.39
CA SER A 101 -3.14 -13.36 -14.86
C SER A 101 -3.86 -12.66 -13.70
N GLN A 102 -4.19 -13.40 -12.63
CA GLN A 102 -4.84 -12.86 -11.43
C GLN A 102 -3.97 -11.82 -10.73
N PHE A 103 -2.65 -12.05 -10.68
CA PHE A 103 -1.70 -11.10 -10.13
C PHE A 103 -1.73 -9.77 -10.89
N LEU A 104 -1.75 -9.80 -12.23
CA LEU A 104 -1.82 -8.59 -13.05
C LEU A 104 -3.14 -7.83 -12.90
N ILE A 105 -4.27 -8.54 -12.81
CA ILE A 105 -5.58 -7.91 -12.55
C ILE A 105 -5.55 -7.19 -11.20
N LEU A 106 -5.03 -7.85 -10.18
CA LEU A 106 -4.95 -7.27 -8.84
C LEU A 106 -3.95 -6.10 -8.76
N LEU A 107 -2.92 -6.10 -9.60
CA LEU A 107 -1.99 -4.98 -9.73
C LEU A 107 -2.66 -3.74 -10.34
N VAL A 108 -3.56 -3.92 -11.31
CA VAL A 108 -4.38 -2.82 -11.85
C VAL A 108 -5.31 -2.28 -10.76
N PHE A 109 -5.93 -3.16 -9.96
CA PHE A 109 -6.73 -2.74 -8.82
C PHE A 109 -5.91 -1.95 -7.78
N LEU A 110 -4.70 -2.39 -7.47
CA LEU A 110 -3.78 -1.67 -6.59
C LEU A 110 -3.45 -0.27 -7.13
N LEU A 111 -3.24 -0.13 -8.44
CA LEU A 111 -3.02 1.17 -9.07
C LEU A 111 -4.25 2.10 -8.96
N LEU A 112 -5.46 1.56 -9.11
CA LEU A 112 -6.71 2.31 -8.92
C LEU A 112 -6.87 2.79 -7.48
N LEU A 113 -6.50 1.97 -6.49
CA LEU A 113 -6.45 2.40 -5.09
C LEU A 113 -5.47 3.56 -4.88
N GLY A 114 -4.30 3.51 -5.53
CA GLY A 114 -3.35 4.64 -5.51
C GLY A 114 -3.94 5.94 -6.06
N PHE A 115 -4.71 5.88 -7.16
CA PHE A 115 -5.42 7.07 -7.66
C PHE A 115 -6.53 7.56 -6.72
N ALA A 116 -7.24 6.65 -6.05
CA ALA A 116 -8.22 7.02 -5.02
C ALA A 116 -7.55 7.70 -3.81
N GLU A 117 -6.35 7.25 -3.41
CA GLU A 117 -5.56 7.93 -2.38
C GLU A 117 -5.12 9.33 -2.81
N PHE A 118 -4.76 9.51 -4.08
CA PHE A 118 -4.44 10.84 -4.63
C PHE A 118 -5.56 11.85 -4.38
N TYR A 119 -6.79 11.45 -4.65
CA TYR A 119 -7.97 12.26 -4.36
C TYR A 119 -8.15 12.49 -2.85
N SER A 120 -7.99 11.43 -2.05
CA SER A 120 -8.14 11.47 -0.59
C SER A 120 -7.15 12.43 0.08
N PHE A 121 -5.86 12.33 -0.22
CA PHE A 121 -4.86 13.23 0.38
C PHE A 121 -5.01 14.66 -0.13
N GLY A 122 -5.45 14.87 -1.38
CA GLY A 122 -5.73 16.20 -1.92
C GLY A 122 -6.83 16.90 -1.14
N ALA A 123 -7.90 16.17 -0.81
CA ALA A 123 -8.93 16.65 0.10
C ALA A 123 -8.34 16.97 1.48
N ASP A 124 -7.54 16.08 2.08
CA ASP A 124 -6.93 16.29 3.40
C ASP A 124 -6.02 17.53 3.42
N ALA A 125 -5.23 17.76 2.37
CA ALA A 125 -4.40 18.95 2.23
C ALA A 125 -5.24 20.24 2.17
N SER A 126 -6.36 20.22 1.44
CA SER A 126 -7.28 21.36 1.39
C SER A 126 -7.93 21.63 2.74
N ALA A 127 -8.32 20.59 3.50
CA ALA A 127 -8.88 20.76 4.82
C ALA A 127 -7.85 21.34 5.79
N LEU A 128 -6.62 20.82 5.76
CA LEU A 128 -5.53 21.30 6.62
C LEU A 128 -5.17 22.75 6.34
N LYS A 129 -5.17 23.17 5.07
CA LYS A 129 -5.00 24.57 4.68
C LYS A 129 -6.14 25.43 5.25
N GLY A 130 -7.40 25.01 5.07
CA GLY A 130 -8.54 25.73 5.64
C GLY A 130 -8.47 25.85 7.16
N SER A 131 -8.07 24.79 7.86
CA SER A 131 -7.86 24.79 9.31
C SER A 131 -6.70 25.68 9.75
N TYR A 132 -5.63 25.76 8.97
CA TYR A 132 -4.53 26.69 9.22
C TYR A 132 -5.01 28.13 9.14
N ASP A 133 -5.72 28.49 8.07
CA ASP A 133 -6.25 29.84 7.87
C ASP A 133 -7.26 30.20 8.96
N PHE A 134 -8.15 29.27 9.32
CA PHE A 134 -9.12 29.48 10.41
C PHE A 134 -8.45 29.64 11.78
N CYS A 135 -7.47 28.79 12.11
CA CYS A 135 -6.87 28.83 13.44
C CYS A 135 -5.93 30.02 13.63
N ASN A 136 -5.10 30.33 12.62
CA ASN A 136 -4.07 31.37 12.72
C ASN A 136 -4.54 32.77 12.25
N ASN A 137 -5.40 32.84 11.22
CA ASN A 137 -5.72 34.11 10.57
C ASN A 137 -7.14 34.62 10.88
N ASP A 138 -8.04 33.76 11.38
CA ASP A 138 -9.40 34.17 11.72
C ASP A 138 -9.52 34.67 13.19
N SER A 139 -10.09 35.87 13.32
CA SER A 139 -10.43 36.55 14.57
C SER A 139 -11.62 35.93 15.32
N THR A 140 -12.40 35.07 14.66
CA THR A 140 -13.57 34.40 15.26
C THR A 140 -13.18 33.43 16.38
N LEU A 141 -12.01 32.78 16.29
CA LEU A 141 -11.37 32.13 17.45
C LEU A 141 -10.68 33.20 18.32
N SER A 142 -11.45 34.01 19.03
CA SER A 142 -10.95 35.02 19.98
C SER A 142 -10.44 34.37 21.28
N ILE A 143 -9.38 33.57 21.17
CA ILE A 143 -8.65 32.99 22.30
C ILE A 143 -7.34 33.76 22.47
N PRO A 144 -7.18 34.56 23.54
CA PRO A 144 -5.97 35.32 23.79
C PRO A 144 -4.76 34.38 23.96
N GLY A 145 -3.64 34.70 23.29
CA GLY A 145 -2.40 33.93 23.42
C GLY A 145 -2.48 32.49 22.88
N LYS A 146 -3.38 32.22 21.92
CA LYS A 146 -3.47 30.92 21.26
C LYS A 146 -2.27 30.68 20.33
N GLU A 147 -1.79 29.45 20.31
CA GLU A 147 -0.88 28.91 19.30
C GLU A 147 -1.54 27.70 18.64
N CYS A 148 -1.49 27.64 17.31
CA CYS A 148 -2.08 26.55 16.55
C CYS A 148 -1.01 25.53 16.15
N GLN A 149 -1.15 24.29 16.62
CA GLN A 149 -0.25 23.19 16.33
C GLN A 149 -0.83 22.25 15.26
N PHE A 150 -0.06 22.06 14.19
CA PHE A 150 -0.46 21.20 13.06
C PHE A 150 0.47 20.01 12.82
N GLY A 151 1.58 19.87 13.55
CA GLY A 151 2.62 18.88 13.28
C GLY A 151 2.12 17.43 13.17
N ARG A 152 1.17 17.04 14.03
CA ARG A 152 0.57 15.69 13.97
C ARG A 152 -0.26 15.48 12.69
N TYR A 153 -1.01 16.47 12.25
CA TYR A 153 -1.83 16.39 11.04
C TYR A 153 -0.97 16.43 9.77
N TYR A 154 0.13 17.21 9.78
CA TYR A 154 1.15 17.16 8.73
C TYR A 154 1.80 15.79 8.62
N GLY A 155 2.07 15.12 9.75
CA GLY A 155 2.58 13.75 9.77
C GLY A 155 1.64 12.78 9.03
N THR A 156 0.35 12.80 9.35
CA THR A 156 -0.66 11.96 8.68
C THR A 156 -0.72 12.23 7.18
N LEU A 157 -0.70 13.51 6.78
CA LEU A 157 -0.71 13.90 5.37
C LEU A 157 0.56 13.41 4.64
N ALA A 158 1.73 13.58 5.26
CA ALA A 158 3.01 13.16 4.69
C ALA A 158 3.08 11.64 4.49
N PHE A 159 2.65 10.85 5.48
CA PHE A 159 2.61 9.38 5.34
C PHE A 159 1.59 8.92 4.31
N ASN A 160 0.44 9.60 4.20
CA ASN A 160 -0.57 9.29 3.18
C ASN A 160 -0.01 9.57 1.77
N ILE A 161 0.66 10.72 1.56
CA ILE A 161 1.34 11.05 0.30
C ILE A 161 2.43 10.04 -0.03
N ALA A 162 3.28 9.69 0.94
CA ALA A 162 4.36 8.72 0.75
C ALA A 162 3.80 7.33 0.37
N THR A 163 2.72 6.90 1.02
CA THR A 163 2.01 5.66 0.69
C THR A 163 1.48 5.71 -0.74
N THR A 164 0.80 6.79 -1.10
CA THR A 164 0.23 6.98 -2.45
C THR A 164 1.29 6.88 -3.54
N ILE A 165 2.40 7.60 -3.37
CA ILE A 165 3.54 7.57 -4.31
C ILE A 165 4.11 6.16 -4.41
N SER A 166 4.28 5.48 -3.27
CA SER A 166 4.81 4.11 -3.21
C SER A 166 3.88 3.12 -3.92
N VAL A 167 2.57 3.20 -3.70
CA VAL A 167 1.54 2.36 -4.36
C VAL A 167 1.58 2.55 -5.88
N CYS A 168 1.58 3.78 -6.36
CA CYS A 168 1.63 4.06 -7.79
C CYS A 168 2.95 3.59 -8.40
N PHE A 169 4.08 3.89 -7.75
CA PHE A 169 5.39 3.48 -8.21
C PHE A 169 5.52 1.95 -8.29
N VAL A 170 5.18 1.22 -7.22
CA VAL A 170 5.29 -0.24 -7.20
C VAL A 170 4.36 -0.88 -8.22
N SER A 171 3.16 -0.34 -8.41
CA SER A 171 2.19 -0.86 -9.38
C SER A 171 2.69 -0.69 -10.82
N ILE A 172 3.14 0.53 -11.18
CA ILE A 172 3.67 0.83 -12.52
C ILE A 172 4.96 0.05 -12.77
N PHE A 173 5.90 0.06 -11.82
CA PHE A 173 7.18 -0.63 -11.97
C PHE A 173 7.00 -2.14 -12.12
N THR A 174 6.13 -2.76 -11.30
CA THR A 174 5.81 -4.18 -11.41
C THR A 174 5.13 -4.50 -12.74
N PHE A 175 4.26 -3.62 -13.23
CA PHE A 175 3.59 -3.80 -14.52
C PHE A 175 4.58 -3.77 -15.69
N ILE A 176 5.54 -2.84 -15.67
CA ILE A 176 6.61 -2.74 -16.68
C ILE A 176 7.53 -3.97 -16.62
N LYS A 177 7.89 -4.43 -15.42
CA LYS A 177 8.81 -5.57 -15.22
C LYS A 177 8.12 -6.93 -15.14
N ARG A 178 6.84 -7.03 -15.51
CA ARG A 178 6.01 -8.23 -15.36
C ARG A 178 6.58 -9.50 -15.99
N ASN A 179 7.29 -9.41 -17.12
CA ASN A 179 7.87 -10.59 -17.78
C ASN A 179 9.03 -11.14 -16.94
N LYS A 180 9.99 -10.29 -16.57
CA LYS A 180 11.13 -10.66 -15.70
C LYS A 180 10.72 -11.16 -14.31
N LEU A 181 9.54 -10.78 -13.81
CA LEU A 181 9.03 -11.22 -12.52
C LEU A 181 8.58 -12.69 -12.53
N PHE A 182 8.03 -13.17 -13.66
CA PHE A 182 7.47 -14.51 -13.80
C PHE A 182 8.28 -15.44 -14.72
N ASP A 183 9.32 -14.94 -15.39
CA ASP A 183 10.23 -15.77 -16.17
C ASP A 183 11.10 -16.61 -15.19
N ASP A 184 10.80 -17.91 -15.13
CA ASP A 184 11.68 -18.92 -14.55
C ASP A 184 12.72 -19.31 -15.63
N HIS A 185 14.00 -19.31 -15.28
CA HIS A 185 15.08 -19.89 -16.10
C HIS A 185 14.95 -21.43 -16.32
N ASN A 186 13.81 -22.02 -15.99
CA ASN A 186 13.53 -23.46 -16.13
C ASN A 186 13.34 -23.93 -17.59
N ALA A 187 13.38 -23.03 -18.58
CA ALA A 187 13.39 -23.43 -19.99
C ALA A 187 14.67 -24.20 -20.38
N HIS A 188 15.79 -24.06 -19.65
CA HIS A 188 17.03 -24.77 -19.98
C HIS A 188 17.08 -26.23 -19.52
N HIS A 189 16.28 -26.66 -18.53
CA HIS A 189 16.28 -28.06 -18.09
C HIS A 189 15.32 -28.96 -18.89
N GLN A 190 14.26 -28.41 -19.50
CA GLN A 190 13.36 -29.23 -20.32
C GLN A 190 13.93 -29.62 -21.69
N GLN A 191 15.01 -28.98 -22.14
CA GLN A 191 15.64 -29.33 -23.41
C GLN A 191 16.63 -30.50 -23.27
N PHE A 192 17.32 -30.64 -22.13
CA PHE A 192 18.20 -31.78 -21.85
C PHE A 192 17.45 -33.10 -21.62
N ASP A 193 16.27 -33.07 -20.98
CA ASP A 193 15.48 -34.29 -20.76
C ASP A 193 14.81 -34.83 -22.04
N LYS A 194 14.66 -33.99 -23.08
CA LYS A 194 14.16 -34.43 -24.40
C LYS A 194 15.24 -35.10 -25.25
N GLU A 195 16.52 -34.75 -25.09
CA GLU A 195 17.62 -35.40 -25.82
C GLU A 195 17.96 -36.79 -25.26
N ILE A 196 17.87 -37.01 -23.94
CA ILE A 196 18.28 -38.29 -23.33
C ILE A 196 17.27 -39.42 -23.61
N LYS A 197 15.98 -39.11 -23.80
CA LYS A 197 14.95 -40.13 -24.13
C LYS A 197 14.93 -40.57 -25.60
N GLY A 198 15.77 -39.97 -26.46
CA GLY A 198 15.85 -40.32 -27.89
C GLY A 198 16.77 -41.50 -28.23
N TYR A 199 17.59 -41.98 -27.30
CA TYR A 199 18.69 -42.93 -27.60
C TYR A 199 18.55 -44.35 -27.04
N ALA A 200 17.38 -44.74 -26.54
CA ALA A 200 17.16 -46.10 -26.02
C ALA A 200 16.06 -46.87 -26.78
N ASN A 201 16.32 -47.24 -28.04
CA ASN A 201 15.96 -48.57 -28.56
C ASN A 201 16.53 -48.82 -29.98
N PRO A 202 17.28 -49.90 -30.17
CA PRO A 202 16.85 -50.87 -31.16
C PRO A 202 16.85 -52.29 -30.58
N SER A 203 15.64 -52.83 -30.46
CA SER A 203 15.37 -54.24 -30.24
C SER A 203 15.77 -55.06 -31.47
N THR A 204 16.94 -55.68 -31.43
CA THR A 204 17.34 -56.72 -32.38
C THR A 204 16.64 -58.03 -32.03
N ARG A 205 15.51 -58.32 -32.69
CA ARG A 205 14.82 -59.62 -32.63
C ARG A 205 15.51 -60.57 -33.61
N LEU A 206 16.43 -61.40 -33.12
CA LEU A 206 16.91 -62.60 -33.82
C LEU A 206 15.85 -63.71 -33.67
N SER A 207 15.05 -63.93 -34.72
CA SER A 207 14.22 -65.12 -34.86
C SER A 207 15.03 -66.19 -35.58
N LYS A 208 15.48 -67.22 -34.85
CA LYS A 208 15.95 -68.49 -35.42
C LYS A 208 14.73 -69.40 -35.56
N GLY A 209 14.26 -69.57 -36.79
CA GLY A 209 13.35 -70.65 -37.17
C GLY A 209 14.16 -71.93 -37.41
N ASN A 210 13.89 -72.96 -36.62
CA ASN A 210 14.31 -74.33 -36.89
C ASN A 210 13.29 -74.94 -37.86
N GLU A 211 13.69 -75.24 -39.09
CA GLU A 211 12.97 -76.17 -39.97
C GLU A 211 13.49 -77.59 -39.70
N ALA A 212 12.64 -78.43 -39.14
CA ALA A 212 12.81 -79.88 -39.09
C ALA A 212 11.99 -80.49 -40.23
N TYR A 213 12.67 -81.08 -41.21
CA TYR A 213 12.11 -81.93 -42.25
C TYR A 213 11.76 -83.31 -41.67
N SER A 214 10.54 -83.78 -41.95
CA SER A 214 10.10 -85.17 -41.77
C SER A 214 9.04 -85.50 -42.82
N SER A 215 9.22 -86.64 -43.50
CA SER A 215 8.38 -87.29 -44.55
C SER A 215 8.35 -86.54 -45.90
N ILE A 216 8.72 -87.11 -47.05
CA ILE A 216 8.72 -88.48 -47.57
C ILE A 216 9.98 -88.68 -48.42
#